data_AF-A0A091D5F0-F1
#
_entry.id   AF-A0A091D5F0-F1
#
_cell.length_a   1.000
_cell.length_b   1.000
_cell.length_c   1.000
_cell.angle_alpha   90.00
_cell.angle_beta   90.00
_cell.angle_gamma   90.00
#
_symmetry.space_group_name_H-M   'P 1'
#
loop_
_entity.id
_entity.type
_entity.pdbx_description
1 polymer ?
#
loop_
_entity_poly.entity_id
_entity_poly.type
_entity_poly.pdbx_seq_one_letter_code
_entity_poly.pdbx_strand_id
1 'polypeptide(L)'
;MQDPGGFLGELGWSPRAQGSWNPTQGTKELIVMMDDYVWFEGIAFPTVDTKPENLREIQENFVVNDEDVINLTYPKSVVYGSWFEHIRGWLSRRQCENFLVVSYEELTKDTRSVVEKICQFLGKKLTPEEIDLVLKYSSFHFMKENQMSNFSTLPSEYLKSGFLLQRKGVTGDWKNHFTVAQAEEFDEVYQQNMAGFPPKLFPWE
;
A
#
# COMPACT_ATOMS: atom_id res chain seq x y z
N MET A 1 15.10 -2.39 -57.32
CA MET A 1 16.12 -3.06 -56.49
C MET A 1 15.95 -2.55 -55.07
N GLN A 2 16.06 -3.46 -54.11
CA GLN A 2 15.38 -3.46 -52.81
C GLN A 2 15.84 -2.42 -51.77
N ASP A 3 14.87 -2.11 -50.91
CA ASP A 3 14.91 -1.65 -49.52
C ASP A 3 15.80 -2.55 -48.62
N PRO A 4 16.23 -2.06 -47.44
CA PRO A 4 15.61 -2.61 -46.23
C PRO A 4 15.32 -1.59 -45.11
N GLY A 5 14.04 -1.50 -44.73
CA GLY A 5 13.43 -1.49 -43.38
C GLY A 5 14.06 -0.58 -42.30
N GLY A 6 13.39 0.42 -41.73
CA GLY A 6 11.96 0.63 -41.52
C GLY A 6 11.50 0.03 -40.19
N PHE A 7 11.20 0.87 -39.19
CA PHE A 7 9.90 0.96 -38.50
C PHE A 7 9.99 1.78 -37.19
N LEU A 8 9.58 3.05 -37.27
CA LEU A 8 8.83 3.74 -36.21
C LEU A 8 7.35 3.41 -36.46
N GLY A 9 6.58 3.09 -35.43
CA GLY A 9 5.15 2.82 -35.58
C GLY A 9 4.44 2.46 -34.28
N GLU A 10 3.81 3.48 -33.68
CA GLU A 10 2.44 3.47 -33.14
C GLU A 10 1.93 2.22 -32.39
N LEU A 11 1.82 2.32 -31.06
CA LEU A 11 0.92 1.47 -30.28
C LEU A 11 -0.49 2.06 -30.32
N GLY A 12 -1.22 1.72 -31.38
CA GLY A 12 -2.66 1.96 -31.52
C GLY A 12 -3.48 1.01 -30.64
N TRP A 13 -4.47 1.58 -29.96
CA TRP A 13 -5.63 0.86 -29.44
C TRP A 13 -6.48 0.30 -30.60
N SER A 14 -7.02 -0.92 -30.45
CA SER A 14 -8.13 -1.41 -31.29
C SER A 14 -8.99 -2.46 -30.54
N PRO A 15 -10.31 -2.56 -30.80
CA PRO A 15 -11.31 -3.09 -29.87
C PRO A 15 -11.82 -4.51 -30.18
N ARG A 16 -12.39 -5.15 -29.14
CA ARG A 16 -13.29 -6.33 -29.13
C ARG A 16 -12.85 -7.56 -29.93
N ALA A 17 -12.36 -8.58 -29.22
CA ALA A 17 -12.55 -9.97 -29.63
C ALA A 17 -13.77 -10.55 -28.89
N GLN A 18 -14.85 -10.83 -29.63
CA GLN A 18 -15.90 -11.76 -29.21
C GLN A 18 -15.33 -13.19 -29.35
N GLY A 19 -15.16 -13.88 -28.23
CA GLY A 19 -14.81 -15.30 -28.20
C GLY A 19 -15.85 -16.05 -27.37
N SER A 20 -16.61 -16.93 -28.02
CA SER A 20 -17.61 -17.82 -27.43
C SER A 20 -16.97 -18.79 -26.43
N TRP A 21 -17.52 -18.86 -25.21
CA TRP A 21 -17.13 -19.81 -24.18
C TRP A 21 -17.70 -21.19 -24.51
N ASN A 22 -16.85 -22.23 -24.59
CA ASN A 22 -17.27 -23.60 -24.88
C ASN A 22 -16.71 -24.55 -23.79
N PRO A 23 -17.54 -25.11 -22.88
CA PRO A 23 -17.06 -25.86 -21.73
C PRO A 23 -17.01 -27.36 -22.02
N THR A 24 -16.00 -27.83 -22.78
CA THR A 24 -15.74 -29.28 -22.89
C THR A 24 -14.40 -29.63 -23.55
N GLN A 25 -13.31 -28.95 -23.17
CA GLN A 25 -11.97 -29.49 -23.41
C GLN A 25 -11.17 -29.46 -22.12
N GLY A 26 -10.75 -30.66 -21.69
CA GLY A 26 -10.20 -30.95 -20.38
C GLY A 26 -9.09 -29.98 -19.98
N THR A 27 -9.28 -29.39 -18.81
CA THR A 27 -8.22 -28.81 -18.00
C THR A 27 -7.10 -29.84 -17.87
N LYS A 28 -6.00 -29.62 -18.59
CA LYS A 28 -4.71 -30.03 -18.07
C LYS A 28 -4.56 -29.32 -16.75
N GLU A 29 -4.66 -30.07 -15.66
CA GLU A 29 -4.30 -29.61 -14.33
C GLU A 29 -2.89 -29.00 -14.42
N LEU A 30 -2.80 -27.68 -14.32
CA LEU A 30 -1.59 -27.03 -13.87
C LEU A 30 -1.50 -27.35 -12.37
N ILE A 31 -1.01 -28.55 -12.07
CA ILE A 31 -0.38 -28.82 -10.79
C ILE A 31 0.89 -27.97 -10.80
N VAL A 32 0.79 -26.73 -10.34
CA VAL A 32 1.97 -25.95 -9.95
C VAL A 32 2.51 -26.67 -8.73
N MET A 33 3.54 -27.47 -8.95
CA MET A 33 4.24 -28.20 -7.90
C MET A 33 4.90 -27.19 -6.94
N MET A 34 4.83 -27.55 -5.67
CA MET A 34 5.14 -26.80 -4.45
C MET A 34 6.65 -26.47 -4.32
N ASP A 35 7.20 -25.61 -5.18
CA ASP A 35 8.64 -25.28 -5.22
C ASP A 35 9.05 -23.92 -4.60
N ASP A 36 8.13 -23.17 -3.98
CA ASP A 36 8.36 -21.75 -3.59
C ASP A 36 8.90 -21.53 -2.16
N TYR A 37 9.52 -22.54 -1.54
CA TYR A 37 10.08 -22.41 -0.18
C TYR A 37 11.56 -22.79 -0.10
N VAL A 38 12.34 -21.88 0.47
CA VAL A 38 13.69 -22.18 0.97
C VAL A 38 13.55 -22.74 2.38
N TRP A 39 14.00 -23.98 2.57
CA TRP A 39 14.10 -24.56 3.91
C TRP A 39 15.47 -24.26 4.52
N PHE A 40 15.46 -23.73 5.74
CA PHE A 40 16.67 -23.42 6.50
C PHE A 40 16.47 -23.86 7.95
N GLU A 41 17.29 -24.81 8.43
CA GLU A 41 17.20 -25.39 9.78
C GLU A 41 15.77 -25.85 10.17
N GLY A 42 15.05 -26.45 9.22
CA GLY A 42 13.69 -26.96 9.42
C GLY A 42 12.59 -25.89 9.39
N ILE A 43 12.93 -24.62 9.11
CA ILE A 43 11.99 -23.52 8.96
C ILE A 43 11.83 -23.19 7.47
N ALA A 44 10.59 -23.07 7.00
CA ALA A 44 10.27 -22.73 5.61
C ALA A 44 10.19 -21.20 5.43
N PHE A 45 10.92 -20.67 4.46
CA PHE A 45 10.92 -19.26 4.09
C PHE A 45 10.42 -19.08 2.64
N PRO A 46 9.57 -18.08 2.35
CA PRO A 46 9.13 -17.80 0.98
C PRO A 46 10.31 -17.39 0.08
N THR A 47 10.43 -18.02 -1.10
CA THR A 47 11.49 -17.71 -2.09
C THR A 47 11.39 -16.31 -2.68
N VAL A 48 10.21 -15.68 -2.66
CA VAL A 48 9.96 -14.35 -3.24
C VAL A 48 10.79 -13.24 -2.58
N ASP A 49 11.04 -13.36 -1.28
CA ASP A 49 11.72 -12.31 -0.48
C ASP A 49 12.98 -12.83 0.24
N THR A 50 13.28 -14.12 0.14
CA THR A 50 14.34 -14.75 0.96
C THR A 50 15.40 -15.44 0.10
N LYS A 51 16.64 -14.96 0.19
CA LYS A 51 17.81 -15.66 -0.38
C LYS A 51 18.47 -16.52 0.70
N PRO A 52 18.86 -17.78 0.40
CA PRO A 52 19.56 -18.65 1.36
C PRO A 52 20.88 -18.05 1.88
N GLU A 53 21.56 -17.23 1.09
CA GLU A 53 22.77 -16.52 1.52
C GLU A 53 22.49 -15.56 2.69
N ASN A 54 21.39 -14.81 2.62
CA ASN A 54 21.00 -13.86 3.66
C ASN A 54 20.64 -14.59 4.97
N LEU A 55 20.01 -15.77 4.88
CA LEU A 55 19.69 -16.58 6.06
C LEU A 55 20.95 -17.08 6.77
N ARG A 56 21.96 -17.52 6.01
CA ARG A 56 23.27 -17.89 6.56
C ARG A 56 23.99 -16.69 7.17
N GLU A 57 24.01 -15.56 6.48
CA GLU A 57 24.64 -14.34 6.99
C GLU A 57 24.00 -13.88 8.32
N ILE A 58 22.67 -13.91 8.41
CA ILE A 58 21.95 -13.63 9.65
C ILE A 58 22.30 -14.68 10.72
N GLN A 59 22.27 -15.97 10.42
CA GLN A 59 22.62 -17.00 11.41
C GLN A 59 24.06 -16.85 11.94
N GLU A 60 25.02 -16.55 11.07
CA GLU A 60 26.44 -16.47 11.41
C GLU A 60 26.81 -15.18 12.13
N ASN A 61 26.16 -14.05 11.78
CA ASN A 61 26.57 -12.73 12.26
C ASN A 61 25.55 -12.02 13.16
N PHE A 62 24.30 -12.49 13.18
CA PHE A 62 23.24 -11.91 14.01
C PHE A 62 23.10 -12.71 15.31
N VAL A 63 23.90 -12.33 16.30
CA VAL A 63 23.84 -12.87 17.66
C VAL A 63 22.88 -12.02 18.49
N VAL A 64 21.80 -12.64 18.98
CA VAL A 64 20.89 -12.02 19.96
C VAL A 64 21.32 -12.48 21.35
N ASN A 65 21.81 -11.56 22.16
CA ASN A 65 22.20 -11.75 23.54
C ASN A 65 21.00 -11.54 24.48
N ASP A 66 21.08 -12.08 25.70
CA ASP A 66 19.99 -11.97 26.69
C ASP A 66 19.70 -10.53 27.15
N GLU A 67 20.61 -9.59 26.88
CA GLU A 67 20.45 -8.16 27.15
C GLU A 67 19.98 -7.37 25.91
N ASP A 68 19.84 -8.03 24.76
CA ASP A 68 19.46 -7.37 23.51
C ASP A 68 17.96 -7.03 23.52
N VAL A 69 17.68 -5.73 23.48
CA VAL A 69 16.32 -5.22 23.28
C VAL A 69 16.02 -5.19 21.79
N ILE A 70 15.22 -6.16 21.31
CA ILE A 70 14.69 -6.14 19.93
C ILE A 70 13.60 -5.06 19.85
N ASN A 71 14.00 -3.86 19.46
CA ASN A 71 13.06 -2.80 19.12
C ASN A 71 12.48 -3.05 17.71
N LEU A 72 11.28 -3.64 17.66
CA LEU A 72 10.41 -3.61 16.48
C LEU A 72 9.75 -2.23 16.36
N THR A 73 10.56 -1.19 16.18
CA THR A 73 10.10 0.19 16.02
C THR A 73 11.08 1.01 15.16
N TYR A 74 10.57 2.13 14.67
CA TYR A 74 11.31 3.25 14.08
C TYR A 74 12.65 3.50 14.81
N PRO A 75 13.79 3.74 14.11
CA PRO A 75 13.87 4.41 12.81
C PRO A 75 14.07 3.53 11.56
N LYS A 76 14.26 2.20 11.66
CA LYS A 76 14.69 1.40 10.48
C LYS A 76 14.05 0.02 10.30
N SER A 77 13.01 -0.33 11.05
CA SER A 77 12.57 -1.73 11.15
C SER A 77 11.22 -2.04 10.48
N VAL A 78 10.78 -1.24 9.50
CA VAL A 78 9.57 -1.51 8.73
C VAL A 78 9.81 -1.35 7.23
N VAL A 79 9.01 -2.06 6.42
CA VAL A 79 9.02 -1.94 4.96
C VAL A 79 8.84 -0.46 4.59
N TYR A 80 9.70 0.05 3.69
CA TYR A 80 9.82 1.45 3.27
C TYR A 80 10.53 2.44 4.24
N GLY A 81 11.05 1.97 5.38
CA GLY A 81 11.93 2.76 6.24
C GLY A 81 11.23 3.77 7.13
N SER A 82 11.85 4.94 7.35
CA SER A 82 11.38 5.97 8.27
C SER A 82 10.13 6.69 7.74
N TRP A 83 9.03 6.66 8.52
CA TRP A 83 7.83 7.45 8.23
C TRP A 83 8.14 8.96 8.13
N PHE A 84 8.94 9.50 9.06
CA PHE A 84 9.27 10.91 9.08
C PHE A 84 10.10 11.32 7.85
N GLU A 85 11.13 10.55 7.49
CA GLU A 85 11.93 10.83 6.28
C GLU A 85 11.06 10.77 5.02
N HIS A 86 10.20 9.75 4.90
CA HIS A 86 9.29 9.60 3.78
C HIS A 86 8.34 10.82 3.64
N ILE A 87 7.66 11.20 4.73
CA ILE A 87 6.71 12.31 4.72
C ILE A 87 7.42 13.66 4.49
N ARG A 88 8.57 13.91 5.13
CA ARG A 88 9.35 15.13 4.89
C ARG A 88 9.83 15.22 3.45
N GLY A 89 10.28 14.11 2.87
CA GLY A 89 10.69 14.01 1.47
C GLY A 89 9.56 14.44 0.52
N TRP A 90 8.35 13.89 0.69
CA TRP A 90 7.20 14.27 -0.11
C TRP A 90 6.73 15.71 0.14
N LEU A 91 6.63 16.14 1.39
CA LEU A 91 6.19 17.49 1.74
C LEU A 91 7.18 18.58 1.29
N SER A 92 8.44 18.25 1.05
CA SER A 92 9.39 19.18 0.42
C SER A 92 8.94 19.60 -1.00
N ARG A 93 8.16 18.75 -1.68
CA ARG A 93 7.62 19.00 -3.02
C ARG A 93 6.23 19.62 -3.03
N ARG A 94 5.66 19.96 -1.87
CA ARG A 94 4.27 20.46 -1.74
C ARG A 94 3.95 21.77 -2.48
N GLN A 95 4.98 22.51 -2.90
CA GLN A 95 4.84 23.74 -3.68
C GLN A 95 4.91 23.48 -5.20
N CYS A 96 5.15 22.24 -5.62
CA CYS A 96 5.13 21.87 -7.04
C CYS A 96 3.68 21.78 -7.53
N GLU A 97 3.40 22.38 -8.69
CA GLU A 97 2.04 22.44 -9.28
C GLU A 97 1.47 21.05 -9.60
N ASN A 98 2.33 20.05 -9.82
CA ASN A 98 1.95 18.67 -10.11
C ASN A 98 1.97 17.76 -8.87
N PHE A 99 1.84 18.34 -7.66
CA PHE A 99 1.83 17.58 -6.42
C PHE A 99 0.67 18.00 -5.50
N LEU A 100 -0.22 17.06 -5.21
CA LEU A 100 -1.38 17.27 -4.33
C LEU A 100 -1.17 16.55 -3.00
N VAL A 101 -1.21 17.30 -1.90
CA VAL A 101 -1.26 16.72 -0.55
C VAL A 101 -2.71 16.56 -0.12
N VAL A 102 -3.05 15.34 0.27
CA VAL A 102 -4.32 14.96 0.90
C VAL A 102 -3.99 14.12 2.11
N SER A 103 -4.51 14.50 3.28
CA SER A 103 -4.43 13.68 4.48
C SER A 103 -5.60 12.69 4.56
N TYR A 104 -5.39 11.58 5.24
CA TYR A 104 -6.44 10.59 5.48
C TYR A 104 -7.56 11.19 6.35
N GLU A 105 -7.20 12.03 7.30
CA GLU A 105 -8.10 12.72 8.21
C GLU A 105 -9.04 13.67 7.44
N GLU A 106 -8.52 14.46 6.49
CA GLU A 106 -9.35 15.27 5.60
C GLU A 106 -10.34 14.42 4.80
N LEU A 107 -9.88 13.27 4.26
CA LEU A 107 -10.74 12.34 3.51
C LEU A 107 -11.88 11.81 4.36
N THR A 108 -11.62 11.47 5.62
CA THR A 108 -12.65 10.96 6.54
C THR A 108 -13.61 12.05 7.02
N LYS A 109 -13.13 13.28 7.20
CA LYS A 109 -13.92 14.40 7.72
C LYS A 109 -14.88 14.97 6.68
N ASP A 110 -14.39 15.18 5.47
CA ASP A 110 -15.19 15.72 4.36
C ASP A 110 -14.69 15.16 3.02
N THR A 111 -15.13 13.93 2.72
CA THR A 111 -14.73 13.23 1.49
C THR A 111 -15.15 14.00 0.25
N ARG A 112 -16.29 14.70 0.25
CA ARG A 112 -16.78 15.45 -0.92
C ARG A 112 -15.83 16.58 -1.27
N SER A 113 -15.48 17.42 -0.30
CA SER A 113 -14.55 18.53 -0.52
C SER A 113 -13.19 18.03 -1.02
N VAL A 114 -12.72 16.88 -0.53
CA VAL A 114 -11.47 16.28 -1.02
C VAL A 114 -11.59 15.74 -2.44
N VAL A 115 -12.70 15.08 -2.81
CA VAL A 115 -12.96 14.64 -4.18
C VAL A 115 -12.98 15.83 -5.14
N GLU A 116 -13.62 16.93 -4.75
CA GLU A 116 -13.64 18.18 -5.54
C GLU A 116 -12.22 18.77 -5.69
N LYS A 117 -11.44 18.79 -4.61
CA LYS A 117 -10.01 19.19 -4.62
C LYS A 117 -9.19 18.34 -5.61
N ILE A 118 -9.39 17.01 -5.60
CA ILE A 118 -8.73 16.09 -6.53
C ILE A 118 -9.17 16.36 -7.97
N CYS A 119 -10.46 16.59 -8.21
CA CYS A 119 -10.98 16.92 -9.54
C CYS A 119 -10.37 18.21 -10.08
N GLN A 120 -10.30 19.25 -9.26
CA GLN A 120 -9.67 20.52 -9.62
C GLN A 120 -8.19 20.33 -9.97
N PHE A 121 -7.45 19.57 -9.16
CA PHE A 121 -6.05 19.25 -9.41
C PHE A 121 -5.83 18.48 -10.72
N LEU A 122 -6.72 17.53 -11.04
CA LEU A 122 -6.66 16.76 -12.28
C LEU A 122 -7.26 17.49 -13.49
N GLY A 123 -7.77 18.72 -13.32
CA GLY A 123 -8.45 19.48 -14.38
C GLY A 123 -9.73 18.80 -14.87
N LYS A 124 -10.41 18.03 -14.03
CA LYS A 124 -11.67 17.33 -14.34
C LYS A 124 -12.86 18.05 -13.73
N LYS A 125 -13.98 18.06 -14.45
CA LYS A 125 -15.27 18.52 -13.96
C LYS A 125 -16.19 17.31 -13.92
N LEU A 126 -16.76 17.02 -12.76
CA LEU A 126 -17.76 15.99 -12.55
C LEU A 126 -19.13 16.64 -12.33
N THR A 127 -20.19 15.98 -12.75
CA THR A 127 -21.55 16.36 -12.37
C THR A 127 -21.82 15.99 -10.91
N PRO A 128 -22.83 16.59 -10.26
CA PRO A 128 -23.20 16.22 -8.90
C PRO A 128 -23.47 14.72 -8.74
N GLU A 129 -24.10 14.09 -9.73
CA GLU A 129 -24.40 12.66 -9.74
C GLU A 129 -23.14 11.81 -9.84
N GLU A 130 -22.14 12.23 -10.64
CA GLU A 130 -20.85 11.55 -10.72
C GLU A 130 -20.07 11.66 -9.40
N ILE A 131 -20.12 12.80 -8.72
CA ILE A 131 -19.53 12.96 -7.38
C ILE A 131 -20.21 12.02 -6.39
N ASP A 132 -21.55 11.92 -6.42
CA ASP A 132 -22.29 11.01 -5.55
C ASP A 132 -21.90 9.54 -5.78
N LEU A 133 -21.66 9.15 -7.04
CA LEU A 133 -21.16 7.82 -7.36
C LEU A 133 -19.74 7.60 -6.80
N VAL A 134 -18.83 8.58 -6.93
CA VAL A 134 -17.49 8.49 -6.34
C VAL A 134 -17.60 8.29 -4.83
N LEU A 135 -18.39 9.13 -4.13
CA LEU A 135 -18.58 9.03 -2.69
C LEU A 135 -19.14 7.67 -2.25
N LYS A 136 -20.11 7.14 -3.00
CA LYS A 136 -20.68 5.83 -2.74
C LYS A 136 -19.62 4.73 -2.90
N TYR A 137 -18.92 4.70 -4.03
CA TYR A 137 -17.99 3.63 -4.37
C TYR A 137 -16.66 3.70 -3.62
N SER A 138 -16.25 4.89 -3.17
CA SER A 138 -15.09 5.08 -2.30
C SER A 138 -15.43 4.95 -0.80
N SER A 139 -16.69 4.74 -0.44
CA SER A 139 -17.07 4.57 0.97
C SER A 139 -16.43 3.33 1.57
N PHE A 140 -16.09 3.38 2.86
CA PHE A 140 -15.46 2.26 3.56
C PHE A 140 -16.26 0.96 3.44
N HIS A 141 -17.58 1.06 3.60
CA HIS A 141 -18.49 -0.08 3.49
C HIS A 141 -18.43 -0.71 2.09
N PHE A 142 -18.55 0.10 1.04
CA PHE A 142 -18.51 -0.41 -0.33
C PHE A 142 -17.15 -1.03 -0.67
N MET A 143 -16.04 -0.36 -0.31
CA MET A 143 -14.69 -0.88 -0.57
C MET A 143 -14.39 -2.18 0.18
N LYS A 144 -14.95 -2.35 1.39
CA LYS A 144 -14.78 -3.56 2.20
C LYS A 144 -15.50 -4.77 1.60
N GLU A 145 -16.66 -4.57 0.98
CA GLU A 145 -17.43 -5.64 0.35
C GLU A 145 -17.00 -5.93 -1.10
N ASN A 146 -16.40 -4.94 -1.77
CA ASN A 146 -15.97 -5.07 -3.15
C ASN A 146 -14.72 -5.97 -3.28
N GLN A 147 -14.90 -7.13 -3.90
CA GLN A 147 -13.86 -8.15 -4.12
C GLN A 147 -12.65 -7.62 -4.91
N MET A 148 -12.85 -6.61 -5.76
CA MET A 148 -11.76 -5.97 -6.52
C MET A 148 -10.87 -5.07 -5.66
N SER A 149 -11.32 -4.66 -4.47
CA SER A 149 -10.59 -3.74 -3.59
C SER A 149 -10.23 -4.31 -2.23
N ASN A 150 -10.88 -5.40 -1.79
CA ASN A 150 -10.68 -5.98 -0.45
C ASN A 150 -9.68 -7.14 -0.40
N PHE A 151 -9.03 -7.44 -1.53
CA PHE A 151 -8.02 -8.47 -1.71
C PHE A 151 -8.54 -9.91 -1.52
N SER A 152 -9.85 -10.14 -1.42
CA SER A 152 -10.41 -11.48 -1.24
C SER A 152 -10.15 -12.44 -2.42
N THR A 153 -9.72 -11.91 -3.57
CA THR A 153 -9.39 -12.67 -4.78
C THR A 153 -7.93 -13.15 -4.80
N LEU A 154 -7.08 -12.67 -3.88
CA LEU A 154 -5.71 -13.14 -3.80
C LEU A 154 -5.67 -14.58 -3.26
N PRO A 155 -4.80 -15.45 -3.82
CA PRO A 155 -4.63 -16.81 -3.31
C PRO A 155 -4.24 -16.84 -1.82
N SER A 156 -4.63 -17.89 -1.12
CA SER A 156 -4.33 -18.07 0.31
C SER A 156 -2.84 -18.17 0.62
N GLU A 157 -1.98 -18.44 -0.37
CA GLU A 157 -0.52 -18.37 -0.18
C GLU A 157 -0.03 -16.94 0.11
N TYR A 158 -0.74 -15.93 -0.40
CA TYR A 158 -0.40 -14.51 -0.20
C TYR A 158 -1.16 -13.88 0.97
N LEU A 159 -2.27 -14.49 1.40
CA LEU A 159 -3.12 -13.97 2.46
C LEU A 159 -3.28 -14.97 3.60
N LYS A 160 -2.73 -14.61 4.76
CA LYS A 160 -2.98 -15.36 6.00
C LYS A 160 -4.48 -15.41 6.29
N SER A 161 -4.95 -16.57 6.74
CA SER A 161 -6.34 -16.74 7.19
C SER A 161 -6.74 -15.67 8.21
N GLY A 162 -7.88 -15.01 7.97
CA GLY A 162 -8.37 -13.90 8.80
C GLY A 162 -7.77 -12.53 8.49
N PHE A 163 -6.92 -12.40 7.46
CA PHE A 163 -6.44 -11.09 7.00
C PHE A 163 -7.60 -10.26 6.44
N LEU A 164 -7.74 -9.02 6.92
CA LEU A 164 -8.70 -8.04 6.44
C LEU A 164 -7.96 -6.75 6.09
N LEU A 165 -7.92 -6.41 4.79
CA LEU A 165 -7.28 -5.16 4.35
C LEU A 165 -8.03 -3.94 4.91
N GLN A 166 -9.35 -3.90 4.75
CA GLN A 166 -10.22 -2.85 5.32
C GLN A 166 -10.63 -3.21 6.76
N ARG A 167 -9.79 -2.84 7.72
CA ARG A 167 -9.97 -3.16 9.16
C ARG A 167 -11.11 -2.35 9.81
N LYS A 168 -10.88 -1.06 10.12
CA LYS A 168 -11.84 -0.18 10.82
C LYS A 168 -12.25 1.08 10.03
N GLY A 169 -11.33 1.69 9.28
CA GLY A 169 -11.64 2.88 8.47
C GLY A 169 -11.94 4.14 9.29
N VAL A 170 -11.29 4.32 10.44
CA VAL A 170 -11.53 5.45 11.36
C VAL A 170 -10.23 6.16 11.73
N THR A 171 -10.31 7.45 12.06
CA THR A 171 -9.22 8.22 12.70
C THR A 171 -9.22 7.98 14.22
N GLY A 172 -8.13 8.33 14.89
CA GLY A 172 -8.06 8.26 16.36
C GLY A 172 -7.97 6.86 16.98
N ASP A 173 -7.96 5.76 16.21
CA ASP A 173 -7.89 4.40 16.78
C ASP A 173 -6.61 4.16 17.58
N TRP A 174 -5.55 4.95 17.37
CA TRP A 174 -4.31 4.88 18.14
C TRP A 174 -4.55 5.03 19.66
N LYS A 175 -5.58 5.80 20.06
CA LYS A 175 -5.97 5.97 21.48
C LYS A 175 -6.39 4.66 22.16
N ASN A 176 -6.78 3.65 21.37
CA ASN A 176 -7.12 2.32 21.89
C ASN A 176 -5.89 1.40 22.02
N HIS A 177 -4.72 1.80 21.52
CA HIS A 177 -3.50 0.98 21.49
C HIS A 177 -2.37 1.60 22.31
N PHE A 178 -2.31 2.93 22.40
CA PHE A 178 -1.29 3.66 23.14
C PHE A 178 -1.73 3.87 24.59
N THR A 179 -0.80 3.64 25.52
CA THR A 179 -0.90 4.23 26.85
C THR A 179 -0.62 5.74 26.78
N VAL A 180 -1.04 6.48 27.79
CA VAL A 180 -0.78 7.94 27.87
C VAL A 180 0.71 8.24 27.77
N ALA A 181 1.56 7.51 28.51
CA ALA A 181 3.01 7.70 28.48
C ALA A 181 3.62 7.44 27.09
N GLN A 182 3.17 6.39 26.38
CA GLN A 182 3.63 6.12 25.02
C GLN A 182 3.17 7.19 24.03
N ALA A 183 1.98 7.75 24.22
CA ALA A 183 1.48 8.82 23.37
C ALA A 183 2.30 10.11 23.57
N GLU A 184 2.60 10.46 24.82
CA GLU A 184 3.45 11.62 25.16
C GLU A 184 4.86 11.45 24.58
N GLU A 185 5.48 10.28 24.74
CA GLU A 185 6.79 9.98 24.17
C GLU A 185 6.77 10.07 22.63
N PHE A 186 5.76 9.51 21.98
CA PHE A 186 5.62 9.61 20.52
C PHE A 186 5.41 11.05 20.06
N ASP A 187 4.61 11.84 20.79
CA ASP A 187 4.39 13.24 20.49
C ASP A 187 5.70 14.05 20.55
N GLU A 188 6.56 13.80 21.55
CA GLU A 188 7.89 14.44 21.60
C GLU A 188 8.74 14.10 20.38
N VAL A 189 8.82 12.82 20.01
CA VAL A 189 9.54 12.36 18.81
C VAL A 189 8.94 13.00 17.55
N TYR A 190 7.61 13.09 17.47
CA TYR A 190 6.92 13.70 16.36
C TYR A 190 7.26 15.19 16.22
N GLN A 191 7.19 15.96 17.31
CA GLN A 191 7.51 17.39 17.28
C GLN A 191 8.96 17.64 16.86
N GLN A 192 9.91 16.83 17.36
CA GLN A 192 11.32 16.93 16.98
C GLN A 192 11.53 16.63 15.49
N ASN A 193 10.97 15.53 14.99
CA ASN A 193 11.18 15.11 13.60
C ASN A 193 10.40 15.95 12.58
N MET A 194 9.23 16.49 12.96
CA MET A 194 8.40 17.32 12.08
C MET A 194 8.64 18.82 12.26
N ALA A 195 9.66 19.21 13.03
CA ALA A 195 10.07 20.60 13.17
C ALA A 195 10.28 21.26 11.79
N GLY A 196 9.77 22.48 11.65
CA GLY A 196 9.80 23.28 10.41
C GLY A 196 8.60 23.09 9.47
N PHE A 197 7.71 22.13 9.75
CA PHE A 197 6.41 22.02 9.07
C PHE A 197 5.29 22.72 9.84
N PRO A 198 4.18 23.10 9.20
CA PRO A 198 3.05 23.73 9.89
C PRO A 198 2.55 22.87 11.06
N PRO A 199 2.29 23.47 12.23
CA PRO A 199 1.70 22.74 13.35
C PRO A 199 0.32 22.20 12.93
N LYS A 200 -0.01 20.98 13.36
CA LYS A 200 -1.27 20.28 13.03
C LYS A 200 -1.47 19.98 11.55
N LEU A 201 -0.38 19.84 10.78
CA LEU A 201 -0.46 19.38 9.38
C LEU A 201 -1.21 18.04 9.25
N PHE A 202 -1.11 17.20 10.29
CA PHE A 202 -1.84 15.95 10.40
C PHE A 202 -2.68 16.00 11.69
N PRO A 203 -4.00 16.15 11.60
CA PRO A 203 -4.88 16.24 12.77
C PRO A 203 -5.26 14.83 13.24
N TRP A 204 -4.33 14.16 13.92
CA TRP A 204 -4.41 12.74 14.36
C TRP A 204 -5.58 12.38 15.30
N GLU A 205 -6.53 13.28 15.54
CA GLU A 205 -7.61 13.17 16.52
C GLU A 205 -8.75 12.23 16.12
#